data_AF-A0A7W0MCL6-F1
#
_entry.id   AF-A0A7W0MCL6-F1
#
_cell.length_a   1.000
_cell.length_b   1.000
_cell.length_c   1.000
_cell.angle_alpha   90.00
_cell.angle_beta   90.00
_cell.angle_gamma   90.00
#
_symmetry.space_group_name_H-M   'P 1'
#
loop_
_entity.id
_entity.type
_entity.pdbx_description
1 polymer ?
#
loop_
_entity_poly.entity_id
_entity_poly.type
_entity_poly.pdbx_seq_one_letter_code
_entity_poly.pdbx_strand_id
1 'polypeptide(L)' 'MTRDEHLDDDVPDAGTETCKVCGSMYHVTLNRGQTRMRDWYNCAVCGQMLMEWDSNETPCFTLIGSRYLRKPR' A
#
# COMPACT_ATOMS: atom_id res chain seq x y z
N MET A 1 19.21 -6.92 33.80
CA MET A 1 18.81 -5.62 33.24
C MET A 1 19.44 -5.50 31.86
N THR A 2 18.67 -5.72 30.80
CA THR A 2 18.97 -5.17 29.47
C THR A 2 17.62 -5.01 28.78
N ARG A 3 17.34 -3.75 28.43
CA ARG A 3 16.07 -3.21 27.97
C ARG A 3 15.60 -3.92 26.70
N ASP A 4 14.29 -4.15 26.64
CA ASP A 4 13.47 -4.19 25.43
C ASP A 4 14.09 -3.37 24.29
N GLU A 5 14.61 -4.06 23.27
CA GLU A 5 14.81 -3.47 21.96
C GLU A 5 13.44 -3.46 21.30
N HIS A 6 12.76 -2.32 21.40
CA HIS A 6 11.56 -2.01 20.64
C HIS A 6 11.95 -2.11 19.16
N LEU A 7 11.59 -3.22 18.52
CA LEU A 7 11.54 -3.32 17.07
C LEU A 7 10.39 -2.39 16.63
N ASP A 8 10.69 -1.11 16.56
CA ASP A 8 10.01 -0.23 15.63
C ASP A 8 10.39 -0.77 14.24
N ASP A 9 9.68 -1.79 13.77
CA ASP A 9 9.76 -2.24 12.38
C ASP A 9 9.32 -1.05 11.51
N ASP A 10 10.27 -0.18 11.17
CA ASP A 10 10.15 0.87 10.19
C ASP A 10 9.73 0.21 8.86
N VAL A 11 8.42 0.06 8.65
CA VAL A 11 7.89 -0.41 7.38
C VAL A 11 8.35 0.61 6.33
N PRO A 12 9.17 0.20 5.34
CA PRO A 12 9.75 1.15 4.41
C PRO A 12 8.66 1.88 3.64
N ASP A 13 8.63 3.19 3.83
CA ASP A 13 7.76 4.09 3.11
C ASP A 13 8.14 4.09 1.62
N ALA A 14 7.21 3.70 0.77
CA ALA A 14 7.34 3.70 -0.69
C ALA A 14 6.65 4.91 -1.34
N GLY A 15 6.08 5.81 -0.54
CA GLY A 15 5.49 7.06 -1.01
C GLY A 15 3.98 6.96 -1.26
N THR A 16 3.51 7.54 -2.35
CA THR A 16 2.07 7.66 -2.65
C THR A 16 1.78 7.30 -4.09
N GLU A 17 0.74 6.49 -4.29
CA GLU A 17 0.26 6.07 -5.59
C GLU A 17 -1.16 6.57 -5.86
N THR A 18 -1.42 7.00 -7.10
CA THR A 18 -2.71 7.56 -7.49
C THR A 18 -3.36 6.73 -8.58
N CYS A 19 -4.61 6.32 -8.36
CA CYS A 19 -5.41 5.65 -9.37
C CYS A 19 -5.63 6.60 -10.55
N LYS A 20 -5.09 6.24 -11.72
CA LYS A 20 -5.21 7.02 -12.96
C LYS A 20 -6.64 7.13 -13.48
N VAL A 21 -7.54 6.26 -13.02
CA VAL A 21 -8.95 6.22 -13.48
C VAL A 21 -9.85 7.11 -12.63
N CYS A 22 -9.84 6.96 -11.30
CA CYS A 22 -10.76 7.68 -10.41
C CYS A 22 -10.10 8.77 -9.56
N GLY A 23 -8.77 8.87 -9.58
CA GLY A 23 -8.00 9.86 -8.82
C GLY A 23 -7.93 9.61 -7.32
N SER A 24 -8.18 8.39 -6.85
CA SER A 24 -7.95 8.02 -5.44
C SER A 24 -6.46 7.88 -5.16
N MET A 25 -6.01 8.31 -3.99
CA MET A 25 -4.62 8.31 -3.55
C MET A 25 -4.40 7.28 -2.44
N TYR A 26 -3.33 6.53 -2.55
CA TYR A 26 -2.92 5.49 -1.61
C TYR A 26 -1.51 5.80 -1.10
N HIS A 27 -1.31 5.74 0.21
CA HIS A 27 0.03 5.63 0.77
C HIS A 27 0.52 4.20 0.56
N VAL A 28 1.77 4.05 0.10
CA VAL A 28 2.35 2.76 -0.25
C VAL A 28 3.51 2.47 0.68
N THR A 29 3.51 1.24 1.19
CA THR A 29 4.42 0.76 2.21
C THR A 29 4.92 -0.59 1.74
N LEU A 30 6.23 -0.88 1.77
CA LEU A 30 6.75 -2.15 1.25
C LEU A 30 6.95 -3.16 2.36
N ASN A 31 6.50 -4.40 2.14
CA ASN A 31 6.85 -5.53 2.99
C ASN A 31 7.82 -6.45 2.24
N ARG A 32 8.98 -6.73 2.83
CA ARG A 32 10.01 -7.56 2.20
C ARG A 32 9.85 -9.02 2.59
N GLY A 33 9.45 -9.84 1.62
CA GLY A 33 9.36 -11.28 1.75
C GLY A 33 10.66 -12.01 1.39
N GLN A 34 10.74 -13.29 1.78
CA GLN A 34 11.87 -14.15 1.41
C GLN A 34 11.78 -14.68 -0.04
N THR A 35 10.56 -14.74 -0.59
CA THR A 35 10.29 -15.30 -1.92
C THR A 35 9.73 -14.22 -2.84
N ARG A 36 10.20 -14.22 -4.10
CA ARG A 36 9.65 -13.38 -5.15
C ARG A 36 8.22 -13.80 -5.47
N MET A 37 7.29 -12.84 -5.49
CA MET A 37 5.89 -13.06 -5.80
C MET A 37 5.46 -12.08 -6.88
N ARG A 38 4.71 -12.60 -7.85
CA ARG A 38 3.98 -11.78 -8.82
C ARG A 38 2.54 -11.64 -8.37
N ASP A 39 2.07 -10.41 -8.22
CA ASP A 39 0.70 -10.11 -7.83
C ASP A 39 0.31 -8.70 -8.29
N TRP A 40 -0.96 -8.34 -8.12
CA TRP A 40 -1.49 -7.03 -8.48
C TRP A 40 -2.47 -6.53 -7.44
N TYR A 41 -2.65 -5.22 -7.42
CA TYR A 41 -3.63 -4.56 -6.57
C TYR A 41 -4.61 -3.77 -7.43
N ASN A 42 -5.90 -3.99 -7.19
CA ASN A 42 -6.98 -3.22 -7.78
C ASN A 42 -7.33 -2.04 -6.88
N CYS A 43 -7.59 -0.89 -7.47
CA CYS A 43 -8.09 0.27 -6.76
C CYS A 43 -9.38 -0.09 -6.00
N ALA A 44 -9.35 0.03 -4.67
CA ALA A 44 -10.50 -0.24 -3.79
C ALA A 44 -11.73 0.66 -4.07
N VAL A 45 -11.56 1.75 -4.84
CA VAL A 45 -12.64 2.69 -5.16
C VAL A 45 -13.33 2.37 -6.49
N CYS A 46 -12.58 2.09 -7.56
CA CYS A 46 -13.14 1.87 -8.91
C CYS A 46 -12.92 0.46 -9.48
N GLY A 47 -12.21 -0.41 -8.76
CA GLY A 47 -11.92 -1.78 -9.17
C GLY A 47 -10.88 -1.93 -10.30
N GLN A 48 -10.40 -0.84 -10.89
CA GLN A 48 -9.37 -0.89 -11.94
C GLN A 48 -8.00 -1.17 -11.35
N MET A 49 -7.15 -1.87 -12.11
CA MET A 49 -5.79 -2.21 -11.70
C MET A 49 -5.00 -0.93 -11.40
N LEU A 50 -4.48 -0.86 -10.17
CA LEU A 50 -3.64 0.25 -9.71
C LEU A 50 -2.17 -0.02 -10.03
N MET A 51 -1.69 -1.20 -9.67
CA MET A 51 -0.29 -1.61 -9.80
C MET A 51 -0.18 -3.14 -9.89
N GLU A 52 0.79 -3.60 -10.66
CA GLU A 52 1.26 -4.99 -10.70
C GLU A 52 2.73 -4.99 -10.28
N TRP A 53 3.16 -6.02 -9.56
CA TRP A 53 4.57 -6.21 -9.18
C TRP A 53 4.98 -7.67 -9.37
N ASP A 54 6.28 -7.86 -9.57
CA ASP A 54 6.94 -9.16 -9.63
C ASP A 54 8.30 -9.05 -8.92
N SER A 55 8.25 -8.98 -7.59
CA SER A 55 9.40 -8.71 -6.71
C SER A 55 9.30 -9.53 -5.43
N ASN A 56 10.36 -9.55 -4.62
CA ASN A 56 10.30 -10.02 -3.24
C ASN A 56 9.76 -8.95 -2.28
N GLU A 57 9.47 -7.75 -2.79
CA GLU A 57 8.80 -6.67 -2.06
C GLU A 57 7.32 -6.64 -2.44
N THR A 58 6.46 -6.75 -1.43
CA THR A 58 5.00 -6.69 -1.57
C THR A 58 4.51 -5.32 -1.12
N PRO A 59 4.01 -4.48 -2.04
CA PRO A 59 3.41 -3.20 -1.68
C PRO A 59 2.08 -3.39 -0.95
N CYS A 60 1.93 -2.66 0.14
CA CYS A 60 0.70 -2.51 0.91
C CYS A 60 0.13 -1.12 0.63
N PHE A 61 -1.17 -1.05 0.32
CA PHE A 61 -1.83 0.19 -0.09
C PHE A 61 -2.85 0.63 0.95
N THR A 62 -2.61 1.80 1.56
CA THR A 62 -3.56 2.43 2.49
C THR A 62 -4.26 3.58 1.79
N LEU A 63 -5.58 3.53 1.67
CA LEU A 63 -6.36 4.60 1.03
C LEU A 63 -6.32 5.87 1.90
N ILE A 64 -5.64 6.91 1.42
CA ILE A 64 -5.48 8.18 2.15
C ILE A 64 -6.36 9.31 1.59
N GLY A 65 -6.90 9.14 0.38
CA GLY A 65 -7.82 10.11 -0.19
C GLY A 65 -8.62 9.54 -1.36
N SER A 66 -9.92 9.80 -1.39
CA SER A 66 -10.70 9.61 -2.61
C SER A 66 -11.80 10.66 -2.70
N ARG A 67 -12.17 11.02 -3.93
CA ARG A 67 -13.30 11.93 -4.18
C ARG A 67 -14.65 11.31 -3.78
N TYR A 68 -14.68 10.00 -3.48
CA TYR A 68 -15.89 9.22 -3.26
C TYR A 68 -16.08 8.74 -1.81
N LEU A 69 -15.10 8.93 -0.92
CA LEU A 69 -15.27 8.74 0.54
C LEU A 69 -16.13 9.86 1.14
N ARG A 70 -17.37 10.03 0.65
CA ARG A 70 -18.41 10.69 1.44
C ARG A 70 -18.79 9.69 2.52
N LYS A 71 -18.34 9.90 3.76
CA LYS A 71 -18.84 9.18 4.94
C LYS A 71 -20.38 9.13 4.85
N PRO A 72 -21.04 7.97 5.00
CA PRO A 72 -22.47 7.96 5.22
C PRO A 72 -22.76 8.74 6.52
N ARG A 73 -23.79 9.59 6.44
CA ARG A 73 -24.31 10.38 7.56
C ARG A 73 -24.88 9.49 8.66
#